data_AF-A0A662RP72-F1
#
_entry.id   AF-A0A662RP72-F1
#
_cell.length_a   1.000
_cell.length_b   1.000
_cell.length_c   1.000
_cell.angle_alpha   90.00
_cell.angle_beta   90.00
_cell.angle_gamma   90.00
#
_symmetry.space_group_name_H-M   'P 1'
#
loop_
_entity.id
_entity.type
_entity.pdbx_description
1 polymer ?
#
loop_
_entity_poly.entity_id
_entity_poly.type
_entity_poly.pdbx_seq_one_letter_code
_entity_poly.pdbx_strand_id
1 'polypeptide(L)' 'MRIKARIKMKGEDACLVAGALMPDNVNNIKTELKEKDGSAIVHLEAPRIGTLIATMDDYLMNARVAQDIVRIVIVSGRRD' A
#
# COMPACT_ATOMS: atom_id res chain seq x y z
N MET A 1 9.50 21.48 9.89
CA MET A 1 9.20 20.16 10.50
C MET A 1 8.51 19.30 9.45
N ARG A 2 8.88 18.02 9.29
CA ARG A 2 8.15 17.06 8.43
C ARG A 2 7.69 15.90 9.31
N ILE A 3 6.42 15.56 9.22
CA ILE A 3 5.79 14.48 9.98
C ILE A 3 5.86 13.23 9.12
N LYS A 4 6.22 12.10 9.74
CA LYS A 4 6.41 10.83 9.05
C LYS A 4 5.42 9.79 9.57
N ALA A 5 4.88 8.99 8.67
CA ALA A 5 4.07 7.82 8.97
C ALA A 5 4.63 6.58 8.28
N ARG A 6 4.28 5.41 8.83
CA ARG A 6 4.66 4.12 8.26
C ARG A 6 3.48 3.18 8.33
N ILE A 7 3.10 2.60 7.19
CA ILE A 7 2.11 1.54 7.10
C ILE A 7 2.88 0.24 6.86
N LYS A 8 2.67 -0.76 7.71
CA LYS A 8 3.22 -2.11 7.51
C LYS A 8 2.07 -3.05 7.15
N MET A 9 2.10 -3.56 5.94
CA MET A 9 1.17 -4.56 5.44
C MET A 9 1.80 -5.95 5.55
N LYS A 10 1.02 -6.94 5.95
CA LYS A 10 1.43 -8.36 6.05
C LYS A 10 0.35 -9.23 5.43
N GLY A 11 0.77 -10.35 4.85
CA GLY A 11 -0.12 -11.34 4.24
C GLY A 11 0.39 -11.78 2.87
N GLU A 12 -0.16 -12.88 2.36
CA GLU A 12 0.25 -13.51 1.10
C GLU A 12 0.27 -12.51 -0.07
N ASP A 13 -0.72 -11.61 -0.12
CA ASP A 13 -0.87 -10.63 -1.19
C ASP A 13 -0.29 -9.24 -0.87
N ALA A 14 0.39 -9.06 0.28
CA ALA A 14 0.81 -7.73 0.73
C ALA A 14 1.77 -7.04 -0.26
N CYS A 15 2.69 -7.79 -0.85
CA CYS A 15 3.61 -7.28 -1.86
C CYS A 15 2.89 -6.95 -3.17
N LEU A 16 1.91 -7.76 -3.57
CA LEU A 16 1.09 -7.54 -4.77
C LEU A 16 0.27 -6.26 -4.65
N VAL A 17 -0.45 -6.09 -3.54
CA VAL A 17 -1.26 -4.90 -3.27
C VAL A 17 -0.38 -3.65 -3.21
N ALA A 18 0.70 -3.68 -2.44
CA ALA A 18 1.59 -2.53 -2.31
C ALA A 18 2.31 -2.21 -3.63
N GLY A 19 2.69 -3.24 -4.40
CA GLY A 19 3.30 -3.10 -5.72
C GLY A 19 2.37 -2.46 -6.74
N ALA A 20 1.08 -2.82 -6.72
CA ALA A 20 0.06 -2.21 -7.59
C ALA A 20 -0.12 -0.71 -7.34
N LEU A 21 0.13 -0.25 -6.11
CA LEU A 21 0.03 1.16 -5.73
C LEU A 21 1.33 1.96 -5.95
N MET A 22 2.46 1.29 -6.21
CA MET A 22 3.75 1.98 -6.40
C MET A 22 3.77 3.01 -7.53
N PRO A 23 3.09 2.81 -8.68
CA PRO A 23 3.03 3.80 -9.75
C PRO A 23 2.41 5.13 -9.32
N ASP A 24 1.48 5.11 -8.36
CA ASP A 24 0.80 6.30 -7.84
C ASP A 24 1.58 7.00 -6.71
N ASN A 25 2.76 6.48 -6.36
CA ASN A 25 3.59 7.10 -5.34
C ASN A 25 4.09 8.49 -5.82
N VAL A 26 3.53 9.53 -5.22
CA VAL A 26 4.06 10.89 -5.26
C VAL A 26 5.35 11.01 -4.44
N ASN A 27 6.12 12.09 -4.62
CA ASN A 27 7.45 12.31 -4.01
C ASN A 27 7.54 12.14 -2.47
N ASN A 28 6.41 12.12 -1.78
CA ASN A 28 6.31 11.98 -0.35
C ASN A 28 5.83 10.59 0.11
N ILE A 29 5.67 9.64 -0.81
CA ILE A 29 5.33 8.24 -0.56
C ILE A 29 6.45 7.35 -1.10
N LYS A 30 6.91 6.40 -0.30
CA LYS A 30 7.90 5.40 -0.71
C LYS A 30 7.46 4.01 -0.25
N THR A 31 7.40 3.08 -1.19
CA THR A 31 7.08 1.67 -0.89
C THR A 31 8.35 0.83 -0.90
N GLU A 32 8.47 -0.05 0.08
CA GLU A 32 9.48 -1.11 0.15
C GLU A 32 8.78 -2.46 0.19
N LEU A 33 8.98 -3.28 -0.84
CA LEU A 33 8.51 -4.66 -0.87
C LEU A 33 9.51 -5.55 -0.14
N LYS A 34 9.06 -6.35 0.82
CA LYS A 34 9.85 -7.35 1.55
C LYS A 34 9.33 -8.73 1.17
N GLU A 35 9.59 -9.13 -0.07
CA GLU A 35 9.08 -10.39 -0.65
C GLU A 35 9.41 -11.62 0.19
N LYS A 36 10.63 -11.70 0.73
CA LYS A 36 11.07 -12.78 1.62
C LYS A 36 10.22 -12.91 2.90
N ASP A 37 9.69 -11.79 3.39
CA ASP A 37 8.91 -11.73 4.62
C ASP A 37 7.39 -11.72 4.35
N GLY A 38 6.96 -11.78 3.08
CA GLY A 38 5.55 -11.62 2.70
C GLY A 38 4.94 -10.32 3.22
N SER A 39 5.72 -9.24 3.24
CA SER A 39 5.29 -7.97 3.81
C SER A 39 5.71 -6.78 2.94
N ALA A 40 4.97 -5.69 3.06
CA ALA A 40 5.29 -4.44 2.39
C ALA A 40 5.24 -3.29 3.39
N ILE A 41 6.06 -2.30 3.14
CA ILE A 41 6.19 -1.14 4.00
C ILE A 41 6.02 0.11 3.16
N VAL A 42 5.13 0.99 3.59
CA VAL A 42 4.86 2.26 2.93
C VAL A 42 5.27 3.38 3.88
N HIS A 43 6.12 4.26 3.40
CA HIS A 43 6.61 5.42 4.12
C HIS A 43 5.92 6.65 3.55
N LEU A 44 5.29 7.45 4.42
CA LEU A 44 4.65 8.70 4.04
C LEU A 44 5.26 9.85 4.83
N GLU A 45 5.39 11.01 4.20
CA GLU A 45 5.80 12.24 4.87
C GLU A 45 4.98 13.46 4.43
N ALA A 46 4.72 14.37 5.34
CA ALA A 46 3.99 15.61 5.02
C ALA A 46 4.39 16.76 5.96
N PRO A 47 4.24 18.03 5.51
CA PRO A 47 4.55 19.19 6.35
C PRO A 47 3.49 19.48 7.42
N ARG A 48 2.26 18.95 7.27
CA ARG A 48 1.12 19.17 8.17
C ARG A 48 0.47 17.85 8.54
N ILE A 49 -0.02 17.74 9.79
CA ILE A 49 -0.63 16.50 10.29
C ILE A 49 -1.92 16.15 9.54
N GLY A 50 -2.76 17.15 9.25
CA GLY A 50 -3.99 16.94 8.48
C GLY A 50 -3.72 16.42 7.07
N THR A 51 -2.68 16.91 6.40
CA THR A 51 -2.25 16.38 5.09
C THR A 51 -1.78 14.93 5.19
N LEU A 52 -0.99 14.59 6.22
CA LEU A 52 -0.54 13.21 6.42
C LEU A 52 -1.71 12.26 6.64
N ILE A 53 -2.69 12.66 7.44
CA ILE A 53 -3.89 11.86 7.72
C ILE A 53 -4.70 11.65 6.44
N ALA A 54 -4.99 12.71 5.68
CA ALA A 54 -5.74 12.61 4.44
C ALA A 54 -5.04 11.68 3.42
N THR A 55 -3.74 11.87 3.20
CA THR A 55 -2.97 11.00 2.29
C THR A 55 -2.93 9.54 2.76
N MET A 56 -2.86 9.31 4.08
CA MET A 56 -2.92 7.95 4.62
C MET A 56 -4.30 7.32 4.41
N ASP A 57 -5.38 8.08 4.57
CA ASP A 57 -6.75 7.63 4.33
C ASP A 57 -6.97 7.26 2.86
N ASP A 58 -6.56 8.15 1.94
CA ASP A 58 -6.59 7.91 0.49
C ASP A 58 -5.78 6.66 0.12
N TYR A 59 -4.58 6.50 0.69
CA TYR A 59 -3.74 5.33 0.44
C TYR A 59 -4.39 4.03 0.92
N LEU A 60 -4.98 4.03 2.12
CA LEU A 60 -5.65 2.86 2.67
C LEU A 60 -6.91 2.48 1.89
N MET A 61 -7.65 3.46 1.39
CA MET A 61 -8.77 3.22 0.49
C MET A 61 -8.30 2.57 -0.82
N ASN A 62 -7.25 3.09 -1.45
CA ASN A 62 -6.68 2.49 -2.67
C ASN A 62 -6.15 1.06 -2.42
N ALA A 63 -5.50 0.83 -1.28
CA ALA A 63 -5.02 -0.49 -0.88
C ALA A 63 -6.15 -1.49 -0.68
N ARG A 64 -7.31 -1.04 -0.17
CA ARG A 64 -8.50 -1.89 -0.04
C ARG A 64 -9.02 -2.33 -1.41
N VAL A 65 -9.15 -1.40 -2.35
CA VAL A 65 -9.60 -1.71 -3.72
C VAL A 65 -8.62 -2.66 -4.42
N ALA A 66 -7.32 -2.38 -4.33
CA ALA A 66 -6.28 -3.25 -4.89
C ALA A 66 -6.34 -4.67 -4.30
N GLN A 67 -6.57 -4.80 -2.99
CA GLN A 67 -6.76 -6.10 -2.35
C GLN A 67 -7.99 -6.86 -2.88
N ASP A 68 -9.11 -6.16 -3.08
CA ASP A 68 -10.33 -6.79 -3.58
C ASP A 68 -10.13 -7.28 -5.04
N ILE A 69 -9.42 -6.52 -5.88
CA ILE A 69 -9.06 -6.93 -7.25
C ILE A 69 -8.14 -8.16 -7.22
N VAL A 70 -7.09 -8.16 -6.39
CA VAL A 70 -6.17 -9.31 -6.26
C VAL A 70 -6.94 -10.57 -5.87
N ARG A 71 -7.88 -10.47 -4.92
CA ARG A 71 -8.74 -11.60 -4.53
C ARG A 71 -9.60 -12.11 -5.67
N ILE A 72 -10.21 -11.22 -6.45
CA ILE A 72 -11.02 -11.61 -7.62
C ILE A 72 -10.17 -12.38 -8.63
N VAL A 73 -8.97 -11.88 -8.94
CA VAL A 73 -8.07 -12.51 -9.92
C VAL A 73 -7.57 -13.87 -9.42
N ILE A 74 -7.13 -13.97 -8.17
CA ILE A 74 -6.65 -15.24 -7.60
C ILE A 74 -7.77 -16.29 -7.52
N VAL A 75 -8.97 -15.90 -7.12
CA VAL A 75 -10.12 -16.82 -7.02
C VAL A 75 -10.61 -17.25 -8.40
N SER A 76 -10.56 -16.36 -9.39
CA SER A 76 -10.96 -16.68 -10.76
C SER A 76 -9.94 -17.59 -11.44
N GLY A 77 -8.64 -17.40 -11.21
CA GLY A 77 -7.57 -18.24 -11.77
C GLY A 77 -7.41 -19.63 -11.12
N ARG A 78 -8.17 -19.94 -10.06
CA ARG A 78 -8.24 -21.29 -9.46
C ARG A 78 -9.40 -22.14 -10.01
N ARG A 79 -10.21 -21.62 -10.95
CA ARG A 79 -11.34 -22.35 -11.56
C ARG A 79 -11.01 -23.01 -12.90
N ASP A 80 -9.75 -22.93 -13.34
CA ASP A 80 -9.27 -23.56 -14.58
C ASP A 80 -8.45 -24.83 -14.27
#